data_AF-A0A498H5P8-F1
#
_entry.id   AF-A0A498H5P8-F1
#
_cell.length_a   1.000
_cell.length_b   1.000
_cell.length_c   1.000
_cell.angle_alpha   90.00
_cell.angle_beta   90.00
_cell.angle_gamma   90.00
#
_symmetry.space_group_name_H-M   'P 1'
#
loop_
_entity.id
_entity.type
_entity.pdbx_description
1 polymer ?
#
loop_
_entity_poly.entity_id
_entity_poly.type
_entity_poly.pdbx_seq_one_letter_code
_entity_poly.pdbx_strand_id
1 'polypeptide(L)' 'MPCERVYAVTKGVFKAGKMMVTTVKRVNLKMMVTVFCFNLHQMRTLKRKGGDGLRAEAI' A
#
# COMPACT_ATOMS: atom_id res chain seq x y z
N MET A 1 1.70 12.25 10.91
CA MET A 1 2.23 12.78 9.62
C MET A 1 1.81 11.86 8.45
N PRO A 2 1.63 12.34 7.20
CA PRO A 2 1.21 11.47 6.08
C PRO A 2 2.18 10.30 5.82
N CYS A 3 3.47 10.48 6.11
CA CYS A 3 4.50 9.45 5.95
C CYS A 3 4.38 8.27 6.93
N GLU A 4 3.80 8.49 8.11
CA GLU A 4 3.70 7.47 9.18
C GLU A 4 2.82 6.30 8.78
N ARG A 5 1.70 6.60 8.10
CA ARG A 5 0.78 5.58 7.57
C ARG A 5 1.44 4.76 6.47
N VAL A 6 2.15 5.41 5.55
CA VAL A 6 2.87 4.72 4.46
C VAL A 6 3.93 3.78 5.04
N TYR A 7 4.66 4.24 6.05
CA TYR A 7 5.66 3.46 6.77
C TYR A 7 5.03 2.25 7.48
N ALA A 8 3.92 2.44 8.21
CA ALA A 8 3.20 1.37 8.90
C ALA A 8 2.64 0.32 7.94
N VAL A 9 2.05 0.73 6.81
CA VAL A 9 1.53 -0.20 5.78
C VAL A 9 2.66 -0.98 5.12
N THR A 10 3.76 -0.31 4.79
CA THR A 10 4.95 -0.92 4.16
C THR A 10 5.61 -1.95 5.08
N LYS A 11 5.81 -1.61 6.36
CA LYS A 11 6.47 -2.50 7.33
C LYS A 11 5.53 -3.59 7.85
N GLY A 12 4.23 -3.32 7.95
CA GLY A 12 3.20 -4.24 8.43
C GLY A 12 2.68 -5.18 7.36
N VAL A 13 2.02 -4.63 6.32
CA VAL A 13 1.35 -5.42 5.26
C VAL A 13 2.37 -6.12 4.37
N PHE A 14 3.41 -5.40 3.94
CA PHE A 14 4.42 -5.94 3.01
C PHE A 14 5.64 -6.55 3.72
N LYS A 15 5.63 -6.58 5.06
CA LYS A 15 6.70 -7.14 5.90
C LYS A 15 8.09 -6.66 5.50
N ALA A 16 8.23 -5.40 5.05
CA ALA A 16 9.47 -4.87 4.50
C ALA A 16 10.64 -4.87 5.50
N GLY A 17 10.37 -4.90 6.81
CA GLY A 17 11.38 -4.92 7.87
C GLY A 17 11.75 -6.30 8.44
N LYS A 18 11.02 -7.37 8.07
CA LYS A 18 11.23 -8.72 8.65
C LYS A 18 11.87 -9.72 7.69
N MET A 19 12.02 -9.37 6.41
CA MET A 19 12.69 -10.25 5.45
C MET A 19 14.18 -9.94 5.42
N MET A 20 15.00 -10.84 5.95
CA MET A 20 16.45 -10.81 5.79
C MET A 20 16.80 -11.14 4.34
N VAL A 21 16.75 -10.14 3.46
CA VAL A 21 17.29 -10.23 2.10
C VAL A 21 18.71 -9.65 2.13
N THR A 22 19.71 -10.52 1.97
CA THR A 22 21.15 -10.19 2.08
C THR A 22 21.72 -9.49 0.86
N THR A 23 20.92 -9.30 -0.20
CA THR A 23 21.37 -8.70 -1.47
C THR A 23 20.56 -7.45 -1.81
N VAL A 24 21.28 -6.36 -2.11
CA VAL A 24 20.69 -5.05 -2.49
C VAL A 24 19.75 -5.18 -3.69
N LYS A 25 20.08 -6.04 -4.66
CA LYS A 25 19.23 -6.30 -5.84
C LYS A 25 17.84 -6.83 -5.44
N ARG A 26 17.75 -7.73 -4.46
CA ARG A 26 16.48 -8.31 -4.00
C ARG A 26 15.69 -7.33 -3.15
N VAL A 27 16.36 -6.47 -2.38
CA VAL A 27 15.73 -5.36 -1.65
C VAL A 27 15.09 -4.36 -2.61
N ASN A 28 15.82 -3.93 -3.64
CA ASN A 28 15.31 -2.96 -4.63
C ASN A 28 14.06 -3.48 -5.35
N LEU A 29 14.09 -4.73 -5.84
CA LEU A 29 12.93 -5.33 -6.48
C LEU A 29 11.73 -5.39 -5.53
N LYS A 30 11.97 -5.76 -4.27
CA LYS A 30 10.91 -5.85 -3.26
C LYS A 30 10.31 -4.50 -2.89
N MET A 31 11.14 -3.46 -2.82
CA MET A 31 10.66 -2.09 -2.59
C MET A 31 9.88 -1.56 -3.79
N MET A 32 10.30 -1.85 -5.04
CA MET A 32 9.52 -1.51 -6.23
C MET A 32 8.13 -2.18 -6.22
N VAL A 33 8.07 -3.48 -5.93
CA VAL A 33 6.80 -4.21 -5.80
C VAL A 33 5.93 -3.62 -4.69
N THR A 34 6.54 -3.25 -3.56
CA THR A 34 5.81 -2.66 -2.42
C THR A 34 5.20 -1.30 -2.78
N VAL A 35 5.94 -0.43 -3.47
CA VAL A 35 5.44 0.87 -3.94
C VAL A 35 4.31 0.69 -4.97
N PHE A 36 4.47 -0.24 -5.91
CA PHE A 36 3.42 -0.57 -6.88
C PHE A 36 2.13 -1.05 -6.20
N CYS A 37 2.23 -1.99 -5.27
CA CYS A 37 1.09 -2.47 -4.50
C CYS A 37 0.46 -1.38 -3.61
N PHE A 38 1.28 -0.46 -3.07
CA PHE A 38 0.77 0.69 -2.31
C PHE A 38 -0.07 1.62 -3.20
N ASN A 39 0.39 1.92 -4.41
CA ASN A 39 -0.38 2.70 -5.39
C ASN A 39 -1.71 2.01 -5.74
N LEU A 40 -1.71 0.68 -5.94
CA LEU A 40 -2.95 -0.08 -6.13
C LEU A 40 -3.88 -0.03 -4.91
N HIS A 41 -3.32 -0.09 -3.70
CA HIS A 41 -4.09 0.01 -2.46
C HIS A 41 -4.78 1.37 -2.33
N GLN A 42 -4.08 2.45 -2.70
CA GLN A 42 -4.62 3.81 -2.72
C GLN A 42 -5.74 3.99 -3.76
N MET A 43 -5.60 3.38 -4.94
CA MET A 43 -6.69 3.40 -5.92
C MET A 43 -7.91 2.59 -5.46
N ARG A 44 -7.72 1.47 -4.75
CA ARG A 44 -8.84 0.71 -4.17
C ARG A 44 -9.55 1.48 -3.07
N THR A 45 -8.84 2.20 -2.21
CA THR A 45 -9.46 3.07 -1.21
C THR A 45 -10.19 4.26 -1.83
N LEU A 46 -9.68 4.81 -2.93
CA LEU A 46 -10.38 5.84 -3.71
C LEU A 46 -11.66 5.30 -4.37
N LYS A 47 -11.60 4.10 -4.98
CA LYS A 47 -12.77 3.43 -5.57
C LYS A 47 -13.83 3.08 -4.52
N ARG A 48 -13.42 2.74 -3.30
CA ARG A 48 -14.33 2.51 -2.19
C ARG A 48 -15.01 3.82 -1.75
N LYS A 49 -14.24 4.88 -1.53
CA LYS A 49 -14.79 6.23 -1.24
C LYS A 49 -15.69 6.79 -2.35
N GLY A 50 -15.37 6.57 -3.62
CA GLY A 50 -16.17 7.02 -4.76
C GLY A 50 -17.40 6.14 -5.04
N GLY A 51 -17.35 4.85 -4.70
CA GLY A 51 -18.49 3.92 -4.80
C GLY A 51 -19.45 3.99 -3.62
N ASP A 52 -18.98 4.40 -2.44
CA ASP A 52 -19.80 4.63 -1.25
C ASP A 52 -20.56 5.97 -1.32
N GLY A 53 -20.17 6.90 -2.21
CA GLY A 53 -20.95 8.11 -2.51
C GLY A 53 -22.14 7.85 -3.44
N LEU A 54 -22.02 6.92 -4.40
CA LEU A 54 -23.10 6.59 -5.35
C LEU A 54 -24.12 5.60 -4.77
N ARG A 55 -23.77 4.83 -3.74
CA ARG A 55 -24.72 3.96 -3.03
C ARG A 55 -25.52 4.67 -1.94
N ALA A 56 -25.09 5.85 -1.49
CA ALA A 56 -25.79 6.63 -0.47
C ALA A 56 -26.97 7.45 -1.03
N GLU A 57 -27.10 7.58 -2.36
CA GLU A 57 -28.24 8.26 -3.02
C GLU A 57 -29.26 7.27 -3.63
N ALA A 58 -29.16 5.98 -3.32
CA ALA A 58 -30.02 4.92 -3.87
C ALA A 58 -30.83 4.15 -2.82
N ILE A 59 -31.07 4.75 -1.64
CA ILE A 59 -31.99 4.22 -0.60
C ILE A 59 -32.91 5.35 -0.14
#